data_AF-A0A2D7TB57-F1
#
_entry.id   AF-A0A2D7TB57-F1
#
_cell.length_a   1.000
_cell.length_b   1.000
_cell.length_c   1.000
_cell.angle_alpha   90.00
_cell.angle_beta   90.00
_cell.angle_gamma   90.00
#
_symmetry.space_group_name_H-M   'P 1'
#
loop_
_entity.id
_entity.type
_entity.pdbx_description
1 polymer ?
#
loop_
_entity_poly.entity_id
_entity_poly.type
_entity_poly.pdbx_seq_one_letter_code
_entity_poly.pdbx_strand_id
1 'polypeptide(L)'
;MTAIPWKKLATIPFSEEILDKGFSNGRKASENVYDPNKTFRVKKQMTRMIQASVDTIAEQLMSHVQSWPSLDHIELFDIALIDAAVGLDEYKHNLSMLQWCSKQIRSVAKQNIEKITKTGNIEFMHKTRREAYGRISSIVNQTSNSLKWLNSARETLKKLPSIDYNNPCIVVTGAPNVGKSALISSLSTGKPEVASYPFTTKQLHLGHFEHRRLKYQIVDTPGLLDRPMKERNNIELQAIAALEHIGSIVLFVMDYTEECGTSIKEQNNLLDDVKKLLKQKEILIIETKADLVEIDEKELNEFKSVETNIDFEETDISNIKFLRNKETQNIMISTKENFGLESIKHYIINKIKQSENSNPLELPDGWYRSDINN
;
A
#
# COMPACT_ATOMS: atom_id res chain seq x y z
N MET A 1 -2.32 10.93 -1.37
CA MET A 1 -1.80 10.15 -2.52
C MET A 1 -2.70 8.94 -2.75
N THR A 2 -2.83 8.45 -3.99
CA THR A 2 -3.66 7.25 -4.29
C THR A 2 -3.02 5.98 -3.75
N ALA A 3 -3.84 5.01 -3.32
CA ALA A 3 -3.39 3.71 -2.82
C ALA A 3 -2.35 3.02 -3.73
N ILE A 4 -1.30 2.44 -3.14
CA ILE A 4 -0.32 1.68 -3.90
C ILE A 4 -0.96 0.39 -4.41
N PRO A 5 -0.98 0.16 -5.74
CA PRO A 5 -1.59 -1.03 -6.30
C PRO A 5 -0.58 -2.19 -6.31
N TRP A 6 -0.27 -2.75 -5.13
CA TRP A 6 0.66 -3.88 -4.98
C TRP A 6 0.35 -5.05 -5.93
N LYS A 7 -0.94 -5.29 -6.17
CA LYS A 7 -1.45 -6.33 -7.08
C LYS A 7 -1.08 -6.12 -8.55
N LYS A 8 -0.76 -4.88 -8.97
CA LYS A 8 -0.43 -4.52 -10.36
C LYS A 8 1.06 -4.68 -10.69
N LEU A 9 1.91 -5.03 -9.72
CA LEU A 9 3.33 -5.28 -9.99
C LEU A 9 3.48 -6.37 -11.06
N ALA A 10 4.21 -6.06 -12.13
CA ALA A 10 4.43 -6.98 -13.25
C ALA A 10 5.39 -8.12 -12.87
N THR A 11 5.22 -9.28 -13.50
CA THR A 11 6.18 -10.38 -13.38
C THR A 11 7.51 -9.95 -14.01
N ILE A 12 8.62 -10.24 -13.33
CA ILE A 12 9.95 -9.86 -13.81
C ILE A 12 10.57 -11.08 -14.49
N PRO A 13 11.05 -10.95 -15.73
CA PRO A 13 11.70 -12.05 -16.45
C PRO A 13 13.08 -12.35 -15.88
N PHE A 14 13.55 -13.58 -16.10
CA PHE A 14 14.90 -13.99 -15.78
C PHE A 14 15.93 -13.32 -16.71
N SER A 15 17.19 -13.28 -16.26
CA SER A 15 18.30 -12.70 -17.04
C SER A 15 18.44 -13.34 -18.43
N GLU A 16 18.26 -14.65 -18.53
CA GLU A 16 18.28 -15.39 -19.80
C GLU A 16 17.17 -14.93 -20.75
N GLU A 17 15.94 -14.80 -20.26
CA GLU A 17 14.80 -14.35 -21.06
C GLU A 17 14.96 -12.90 -21.57
N ILE A 18 15.53 -12.02 -20.72
CA ILE A 18 15.87 -10.65 -21.09
C ILE A 18 16.92 -10.63 -22.21
N LEU A 19 17.96 -11.45 -22.08
CA LEU A 19 19.03 -11.56 -23.08
C LEU A 19 18.51 -12.12 -24.40
N ASP A 20 17.71 -13.19 -24.36
CA ASP A 20 17.13 -13.82 -25.54
C ASP A 20 16.23 -12.86 -26.29
N LYS A 21 15.35 -12.14 -25.59
CA LYS A 21 14.49 -11.12 -26.20
C LYS A 21 15.32 -9.99 -26.83
N GLY A 22 16.33 -9.50 -26.12
CA GLY A 22 17.23 -8.45 -26.62
C GLY A 22 18.01 -8.87 -27.86
N PHE A 23 18.66 -10.03 -27.82
CA PHE A 23 19.48 -10.53 -28.94
C PHE A 23 18.62 -10.94 -30.15
N SER A 24 17.44 -11.51 -29.90
CA SER A 24 16.46 -11.80 -30.95
C SER A 24 16.00 -10.52 -31.66
N ASN A 25 15.66 -9.46 -30.91
CA ASN A 25 15.28 -8.18 -31.51
C ASN A 25 16.44 -7.54 -32.29
N GLY A 26 17.67 -7.60 -31.76
CA GLY A 26 18.86 -7.11 -32.45
C GLY A 26 19.12 -7.82 -33.77
N ARG A 27 18.94 -9.14 -33.82
CA ARG A 27 19.04 -9.93 -35.06
C ARG A 27 18.03 -9.45 -36.10
N LYS A 28 16.74 -9.39 -35.74
CA LYS A 28 15.67 -8.92 -36.63
C LYS A 28 15.92 -7.50 -37.14
N ALA A 29 16.38 -6.61 -36.27
CA ALA A 29 16.67 -5.22 -36.63
C ALA A 29 17.80 -5.09 -37.68
N SER A 30 18.68 -6.08 -37.80
CA SER A 30 19.79 -6.08 -38.75
C SER A 30 19.45 -6.66 -40.12
N GLU A 31 18.42 -7.50 -40.21
CA GLU A 31 18.00 -8.16 -41.46
C GLU A 31 17.50 -7.13 -42.50
N ASN A 32 16.88 -6.05 -42.03
CA ASN A 32 16.33 -4.99 -42.88
C ASN A 32 17.36 -3.92 -43.29
N VAL A 33 18.63 -4.09 -42.94
CA VAL A 33 19.67 -3.10 -43.25
C VAL A 33 20.17 -3.29 -44.68
N TYR A 34 19.90 -2.30 -45.53
CA TYR A 34 20.42 -2.24 -46.90
C TYR A 34 21.54 -1.20 -47.06
N ASP A 35 22.58 -1.60 -47.77
CA ASP A 35 23.61 -0.71 -48.31
C ASP A 35 24.27 -1.37 -49.54
N PRO A 36 24.50 -0.63 -50.64
CA PRO A 36 25.17 -1.18 -51.83
C PRO A 36 26.59 -1.68 -51.55
N ASN A 37 27.32 -1.01 -50.66
CA ASN A 37 28.69 -1.39 -50.34
C ASN A 37 28.70 -2.40 -49.18
N LYS A 38 29.29 -3.58 -49.42
CA LYS A 38 29.36 -4.68 -48.45
C LYS A 38 29.92 -4.26 -47.09
N THR A 39 30.99 -3.47 -47.07
CA THR A 39 31.64 -3.03 -45.82
C THR A 39 30.75 -2.09 -45.03
N PHE A 40 30.10 -1.13 -45.71
CA PHE A 40 29.13 -0.24 -45.06
C PHE A 40 27.87 -0.97 -44.61
N ARG A 41 27.39 -1.96 -45.39
CA ARG A 41 26.27 -2.82 -45.02
C ARG A 41 26.57 -3.58 -43.73
N VAL A 42 27.70 -4.30 -43.67
CA VAL A 42 28.09 -5.06 -42.47
C VAL A 42 28.28 -4.13 -41.27
N LYS A 43 28.91 -2.97 -41.46
CA LYS A 43 29.04 -1.95 -40.40
C LYS A 43 27.67 -1.55 -39.85
N LYS A 44 26.74 -1.14 -40.71
CA LYS A 44 25.37 -0.77 -40.32
C LYS A 44 24.63 -1.92 -39.65
N GLN A 45 24.76 -3.14 -40.17
CA GLN A 45 24.17 -4.35 -39.58
C GLN A 45 24.69 -4.57 -38.16
N MET A 46 26.00 -4.65 -37.95
CA MET A 46 26.59 -4.91 -36.63
C MET A 46 26.26 -3.82 -35.62
N THR A 47 26.32 -2.54 -36.02
CA THR A 47 25.92 -1.42 -35.17
C THR A 47 24.44 -1.51 -34.79
N ARG A 48 23.55 -1.79 -35.76
CA ARG A 48 22.11 -1.92 -35.51
C ARG A 48 21.78 -3.10 -34.61
N MET A 49 22.48 -4.24 -34.78
CA MET A 49 22.35 -5.41 -33.90
C MET A 49 22.63 -5.04 -32.44
N ILE A 50 23.78 -4.43 -32.17
CA ILE A 50 24.20 -4.06 -30.81
C ILE A 50 23.23 -3.03 -30.21
N GLN A 51 22.92 -1.98 -30.97
CA GLN A 51 22.07 -0.89 -30.49
C GLN A 51 20.67 -1.37 -30.16
N ALA A 52 20.00 -2.07 -31.08
CA ALA A 52 18.63 -2.56 -30.86
C ALA A 52 18.55 -3.59 -29.73
N SER A 53 19.57 -4.45 -29.57
CA SER A 53 19.63 -5.37 -28.43
C SER A 53 19.71 -4.64 -27.10
N VAL A 54 20.62 -3.67 -27.00
CA VAL A 54 20.84 -2.92 -25.76
C VAL A 54 19.64 -2.04 -25.43
N ASP A 55 19.03 -1.39 -26.41
CA ASP A 55 17.84 -0.58 -26.19
C ASP A 55 16.70 -1.43 -25.63
N THR A 56 16.46 -2.60 -26.24
CA THR A 56 15.42 -3.54 -25.77
C THR A 56 15.65 -3.99 -24.33
N ILE A 57 16.87 -4.42 -24.01
CA ILE A 57 17.24 -4.88 -22.67
C ILE A 57 17.13 -3.73 -21.66
N ALA A 58 17.70 -2.58 -22.01
CA ALA A 58 17.78 -1.43 -21.12
C ALA A 58 16.40 -0.82 -20.82
N GLU A 59 15.52 -0.78 -21.82
CA GLU A 59 14.13 -0.34 -21.69
C GLU A 59 13.30 -1.32 -20.86
N GLN A 60 13.47 -2.63 -21.08
CA GLN A 60 12.80 -3.65 -20.28
C GLN A 60 13.19 -3.56 -18.79
N LEU A 61 14.49 -3.45 -18.48
CA LEU A 61 14.98 -3.27 -17.11
C LEU A 61 14.41 -1.99 -16.46
N MET A 62 14.42 -0.87 -17.20
CA MET A 62 13.91 0.40 -16.68
C MET A 62 12.38 0.41 -16.51
N SER A 63 11.64 -0.23 -17.42
CA SER A 63 10.19 -0.40 -17.29
C SER A 63 9.83 -1.14 -16.01
N HIS A 64 10.60 -2.18 -15.64
CA HIS A 64 10.43 -2.84 -14.36
C HIS A 64 10.78 -1.93 -13.20
N VAL A 65 11.85 -1.14 -13.25
CA VAL A 65 12.14 -0.18 -12.16
C VAL A 65 11.02 0.86 -11.99
N GLN A 66 10.47 1.37 -13.09
CA GLN A 66 9.42 2.39 -13.09
C GLN A 66 8.06 1.86 -12.63
N SER A 67 7.79 0.54 -12.79
CA SER A 67 6.54 -0.04 -12.31
C SER A 67 6.50 -0.20 -10.80
N TRP A 68 7.66 -0.10 -10.13
CA TRP A 68 7.76 -0.21 -8.68
C TRP A 68 7.58 1.18 -8.03
N PRO A 69 6.85 1.27 -6.91
CA PRO A 69 6.63 2.53 -6.22
C PRO A 69 7.95 3.19 -5.78
N SER A 70 8.09 4.49 -6.04
CA SER A 70 9.23 5.30 -5.59
C SER A 70 9.08 5.69 -4.13
N LEU A 71 10.06 5.38 -3.30
CA LEU A 71 10.04 5.67 -1.86
C LEU A 71 10.00 7.18 -1.53
N ASP A 72 10.35 8.05 -2.48
CA ASP A 72 10.38 9.51 -2.27
C ASP A 72 8.98 10.14 -2.22
N HIS A 73 7.98 9.45 -2.76
CA HIS A 73 6.61 9.94 -2.91
C HIS A 73 5.59 8.93 -2.39
N ILE A 74 5.93 8.24 -1.31
CA ILE A 74 5.06 7.25 -0.67
C ILE A 74 4.85 7.66 0.79
N GLU A 75 3.66 7.41 1.31
CA GLU A 75 3.32 7.68 2.70
C GLU A 75 4.17 6.82 3.66
N LEU A 76 4.44 7.37 4.85
CA LEU A 76 5.31 6.73 5.85
C LEU A 76 4.87 5.30 6.22
N PHE A 77 3.57 5.04 6.18
CA PHE A 77 3.06 3.70 6.45
C PHE A 77 3.38 2.68 5.38
N ASP A 78 3.23 3.03 4.11
CA ASP A 78 3.61 2.12 3.03
C ASP A 78 5.12 1.89 3.03
N ILE A 79 5.93 2.88 3.39
CA ILE A 79 7.38 2.72 3.61
C ILE A 79 7.64 1.72 4.74
N ALA A 80 6.96 1.86 5.88
CA ALA A 80 7.09 0.94 7.00
C ALA A 80 6.66 -0.49 6.60
N LEU A 81 5.59 -0.64 5.81
CA LEU A 81 5.13 -1.91 5.26
C LEU A 81 6.14 -2.56 4.30
N ILE A 82 6.83 -1.77 3.48
CA ILE A 82 7.87 -2.29 2.58
C ILE A 82 9.06 -2.78 3.42
N ASP A 83 9.53 -1.97 4.37
CA ASP A 83 10.64 -2.33 5.25
C ASP A 83 10.38 -3.62 5.98
N ALA A 84 9.17 -3.72 6.52
CA ALA A 84 8.65 -4.87 7.19
C ALA A 84 8.70 -6.17 6.37
N ALA A 85 8.24 -6.08 5.13
CA ALA A 85 7.89 -7.22 4.32
C ALA A 85 9.10 -7.74 3.56
N VAL A 86 9.96 -6.84 3.09
CA VAL A 86 11.06 -7.16 2.18
C VAL A 86 12.37 -6.45 2.53
N GLY A 87 12.37 -5.46 3.44
CA GLY A 87 13.54 -4.65 3.77
C GLY A 87 13.74 -3.48 2.79
N LEU A 88 13.88 -2.26 3.32
CA LEU A 88 14.05 -1.06 2.49
C LEU A 88 15.41 -1.02 1.78
N ASP A 89 16.46 -1.51 2.43
CA ASP A 89 17.82 -1.49 1.87
C ASP A 89 17.93 -2.48 0.71
N GLU A 90 17.40 -3.70 0.87
CA GLU A 90 17.31 -4.68 -0.21
C GLU A 90 16.42 -4.18 -1.34
N TYR A 91 15.28 -3.55 -1.03
CA TYR A 91 14.40 -2.94 -2.03
C TYR A 91 15.15 -1.92 -2.90
N LYS A 92 15.83 -0.96 -2.26
CA LYS A 92 16.61 0.08 -2.94
C LYS A 92 17.79 -0.52 -3.72
N HIS A 93 18.53 -1.42 -3.10
CA HIS A 93 19.71 -2.03 -3.70
C HIS A 93 19.35 -2.79 -4.99
N ASN A 94 18.34 -3.66 -4.94
CA ASN A 94 17.97 -4.48 -6.08
C ASN A 94 17.42 -3.64 -7.24
N LEU A 95 16.58 -2.63 -6.99
CA LEU A 95 16.13 -1.71 -8.05
C LEU A 95 17.29 -0.89 -8.64
N SER A 96 18.22 -0.45 -7.80
CA SER A 96 19.42 0.29 -8.23
C SER A 96 20.34 -0.56 -9.10
N MET A 97 20.45 -1.87 -8.83
CA MET A 97 21.23 -2.80 -9.66
C MET A 97 20.68 -2.90 -11.09
N LEU A 98 19.36 -2.87 -11.28
CA LEU A 98 18.74 -2.85 -12.60
C LEU A 98 19.04 -1.54 -13.34
N GLN A 99 18.94 -0.39 -12.65
CA GLN A 99 19.31 0.91 -13.22
C GLN A 99 20.79 0.97 -13.60
N TRP A 100 21.66 0.47 -12.73
CA TRP A 100 23.11 0.36 -12.98
C TRP A 100 23.37 -0.49 -14.21
N CYS A 101 22.78 -1.69 -14.29
CA CYS A 101 22.93 -2.59 -15.44
C CYS A 101 22.52 -1.90 -16.74
N SER A 102 21.34 -1.25 -16.76
CA SER A 102 20.84 -0.46 -17.89
C SER A 102 21.82 0.63 -18.35
N LYS A 103 22.49 1.32 -17.42
CA LYS A 103 23.54 2.32 -17.72
C LYS A 103 24.81 1.65 -18.26
N GLN A 104 25.27 0.56 -17.65
CA GLN A 104 26.50 -0.12 -18.03
C GLN A 104 26.42 -0.74 -19.42
N ILE A 105 25.33 -1.42 -19.77
CA ILE A 105 25.19 -2.04 -21.09
C ILE A 105 25.16 -0.99 -22.21
N ARG A 106 24.56 0.19 -21.96
CA ARG A 106 24.59 1.33 -22.89
C ARG A 106 25.99 1.87 -23.09
N SER A 107 26.78 1.97 -22.01
CA SER A 107 28.20 2.37 -22.09
C SER A 107 29.02 1.36 -22.92
N VAL A 108 28.86 0.05 -22.68
CA VAL A 108 29.51 -1.01 -23.45
C VAL A 108 29.11 -0.96 -24.93
N ALA A 109 27.83 -0.74 -25.22
CA ALA A 109 27.33 -0.61 -26.58
C ALA A 109 28.00 0.55 -27.30
N LYS A 110 28.00 1.75 -26.69
CA LYS A 110 28.62 2.96 -27.25
C LYS A 110 30.08 2.73 -27.61
N GLN A 111 30.89 2.19 -26.67
CA GLN A 111 32.31 1.93 -26.90
C GLN A 111 32.54 0.97 -28.08
N ASN A 112 31.76 -0.11 -28.19
CA ASN A 112 31.94 -1.09 -29.25
C ASN A 112 31.40 -0.62 -30.60
N ILE A 113 30.33 0.16 -30.60
CA ILE A 113 29.81 0.80 -31.81
C ILE A 113 30.84 1.79 -32.36
N GLU A 114 31.50 2.58 -31.52
CA GLU A 114 32.58 3.49 -31.94
C GLU A 114 33.78 2.76 -32.56
N LYS A 115 34.15 1.58 -32.03
CA LYS A 115 35.19 0.72 -32.63
C LYS A 115 34.77 0.24 -34.04
N ILE A 116 33.52 -0.18 -34.19
CA ILE A 116 32.96 -0.67 -35.48
C ILE A 116 32.86 0.44 -36.51
N THR A 117 32.45 1.64 -36.10
CA THR A 117 32.26 2.77 -37.03
C THR A 117 33.57 3.28 -37.60
N LYS A 118 34.66 3.26 -36.81
CA LYS A 118 35.99 3.73 -37.20
C LYS A 118 36.78 2.75 -38.09
N THR A 119 36.41 1.46 -38.11
CA THR A 119 37.15 0.45 -38.88
C THR A 119 36.57 0.22 -40.28
N GLY A 120 37.41 -0.29 -41.19
CA GLY A 120 37.02 -0.86 -42.48
C GLY A 120 37.13 -2.40 -42.53
N ASN A 121 37.67 -3.04 -41.48
CA ASN A 121 37.90 -4.47 -41.45
C ASN A 121 36.65 -5.23 -40.95
N ILE A 122 36.06 -6.05 -41.83
CA ILE A 122 34.85 -6.84 -41.56
C ILE A 122 35.06 -7.87 -40.44
N GLU A 123 36.19 -8.57 -40.42
CA GLU A 123 36.50 -9.57 -39.40
C GLU A 123 36.58 -8.92 -38.00
N PHE A 124 37.22 -7.75 -37.95
CA PHE A 124 37.27 -6.95 -36.73
C PHE A 124 35.87 -6.55 -36.26
N MET A 125 34.97 -6.13 -37.16
CA MET A 125 33.57 -5.80 -36.79
C MET A 125 32.84 -6.99 -36.16
N HIS A 126 32.98 -8.20 -36.73
CA HIS A 126 32.37 -9.41 -36.16
C HIS A 126 32.97 -9.79 -34.80
N LYS A 127 34.28 -9.63 -34.63
CA LYS A 127 34.96 -9.84 -33.33
C LYS A 127 34.47 -8.85 -32.28
N THR A 128 34.42 -7.56 -32.60
CA THR A 128 33.92 -6.51 -31.71
C THR A 128 32.45 -6.71 -31.33
N ARG A 129 31.60 -7.15 -32.27
CA ARG A 129 30.20 -7.49 -31.96
C ARG A 129 30.11 -8.66 -30.97
N ARG A 130 30.91 -9.72 -31.14
CA ARG A 130 30.96 -10.84 -30.19
C ARG A 130 31.44 -10.41 -28.80
N GLU A 131 32.47 -9.56 -28.75
CA GLU A 131 32.96 -8.94 -27.50
C GLU A 131 31.85 -8.15 -26.79
N ALA A 132 31.13 -7.30 -27.53
CA ALA A 132 30.02 -6.53 -27.00
C ALA A 132 28.94 -7.44 -26.39
N TYR A 133 28.51 -8.47 -27.13
CA TYR A 133 27.48 -9.41 -26.66
C TYR A 133 27.94 -10.17 -25.41
N GLY A 134 29.18 -10.67 -25.38
CA GLY A 134 29.72 -11.35 -24.21
C GLY A 134 29.77 -10.44 -22.97
N ARG A 135 30.18 -9.17 -23.14
CA ARG A 135 30.19 -8.18 -22.04
C ARG A 135 28.77 -7.84 -21.58
N ILE A 136 27.83 -7.64 -22.49
CA ILE A 136 26.43 -7.37 -22.17
C ILE A 136 25.83 -8.55 -21.40
N SER A 137 26.00 -9.78 -21.87
CA SER A 137 25.54 -10.98 -21.17
C SER A 137 26.13 -11.10 -19.78
N SER A 138 27.44 -10.86 -19.62
CA SER A 138 28.08 -10.88 -18.31
C SER A 138 27.47 -9.85 -17.35
N ILE A 139 27.25 -8.60 -17.80
CA ILE A 139 26.65 -7.54 -16.98
C ILE A 139 25.20 -7.88 -16.60
N VAL A 140 24.38 -8.35 -17.54
CA VAL A 140 22.99 -8.74 -17.25
C VAL A 140 22.95 -9.91 -16.27
N ASN A 141 23.84 -10.90 -16.43
CA ASN A 141 23.91 -12.05 -15.53
C ASN A 141 24.30 -11.66 -14.10
N GLN A 142 25.04 -10.57 -13.88
CA GLN A 142 25.33 -10.05 -12.54
C GLN A 142 24.06 -9.57 -11.82
N THR A 143 23.01 -9.20 -12.54
CA THR A 143 21.71 -8.81 -11.96
C THR A 143 20.74 -9.98 -11.71
N SER A 144 21.14 -11.22 -12.02
CA SER A 144 20.25 -12.39 -11.91
C SER A 144 19.68 -12.57 -10.50
N ASN A 145 20.50 -12.35 -9.47
CA ASN A 145 20.05 -12.45 -8.08
C ASN A 145 19.04 -11.36 -7.73
N SER A 146 19.25 -10.13 -8.20
CA SER A 146 18.31 -9.03 -8.01
C SER A 146 16.98 -9.27 -8.72
N LEU A 147 16.99 -9.80 -9.95
CA LEU A 147 15.76 -10.17 -10.67
C LEU A 147 14.97 -11.26 -9.92
N LYS A 148 15.65 -12.29 -9.41
CA LYS A 148 15.03 -13.35 -8.59
C LYS A 148 14.46 -12.79 -7.29
N TRP A 149 15.22 -11.94 -6.62
CA TRP A 149 14.79 -11.30 -5.39
C TRP A 149 13.56 -10.44 -5.62
N LEU A 150 13.54 -9.61 -6.67
CA LEU A 150 12.39 -8.75 -6.98
C LEU A 150 11.13 -9.58 -7.29
N ASN A 151 11.26 -10.74 -7.93
CA ASN A 151 10.12 -11.66 -8.10
C ASN A 151 9.60 -12.21 -6.78
N SER A 152 10.49 -12.63 -5.87
CA SER A 152 10.09 -13.09 -4.54
C SER A 152 9.42 -11.97 -3.72
N ALA A 153 10.06 -10.80 -3.68
CA ALA A 153 9.57 -9.61 -3.01
C ALA A 153 8.19 -9.20 -3.53
N ARG A 154 7.97 -9.22 -4.84
CA ARG A 154 6.67 -8.96 -5.45
C ARG A 154 5.57 -9.88 -4.90
N GLU A 155 5.81 -11.18 -4.79
CA GLU A 155 4.79 -12.12 -4.29
C GLU A 155 4.44 -11.87 -2.82
N THR A 156 5.39 -11.36 -2.03
CA THR A 156 5.14 -10.88 -0.67
C THR A 156 4.34 -9.57 -0.68
N LEU A 157 4.78 -8.57 -1.44
CA LEU A 157 4.16 -7.24 -1.49
C LEU A 157 2.71 -7.29 -1.99
N LYS A 158 2.38 -8.18 -2.94
CA LYS A 158 1.00 -8.37 -3.43
C LYS A 158 -0.03 -8.71 -2.34
N LYS A 159 0.42 -9.28 -1.21
CA LYS A 159 -0.44 -9.68 -0.10
C LYS A 159 -0.68 -8.54 0.90
N LEU A 160 0.06 -7.44 0.76
CA LEU A 160 -0.09 -6.27 1.62
C LEU A 160 -1.43 -5.58 1.36
N PRO A 161 -2.02 -4.97 2.40
CA PRO A 161 -3.21 -4.15 2.23
C PRO A 161 -2.90 -2.94 1.33
N SER A 162 -3.92 -2.49 0.62
CA SER A 162 -3.87 -1.25 -0.16
C SER A 162 -4.83 -0.27 0.49
N ILE A 163 -4.30 0.78 1.12
CA ILE A 163 -5.09 1.82 1.79
C ILE A 163 -5.02 3.08 0.92
N ASP A 164 -6.16 3.69 0.63
CA ASP A 164 -6.23 4.95 -0.10
C ASP A 164 -6.20 6.14 0.85
N TYR A 165 -5.10 6.89 0.88
CA TYR A 165 -4.91 8.01 1.80
C TYR A 165 -5.78 9.23 1.49
N ASN A 166 -6.39 9.28 0.30
CA ASN A 166 -7.34 10.35 -0.03
C ASN A 166 -8.73 10.10 0.55
N ASN A 167 -9.00 8.88 1.01
CA ASN A 167 -10.28 8.49 1.59
C ASN A 167 -10.15 8.42 3.12
N PRO A 168 -11.18 8.83 3.87
CA PRO A 168 -11.15 8.70 5.32
C PRO A 168 -10.93 7.25 5.76
N CYS A 169 -10.04 7.08 6.73
CA CYS A 169 -9.71 5.78 7.28
C CYS A 169 -10.12 5.72 8.77
N ILE A 170 -10.75 4.63 9.16
CA ILE A 170 -11.26 4.37 10.50
C ILE A 170 -10.46 3.20 11.04
N VAL A 171 -9.70 3.43 12.10
CA VAL A 171 -8.84 2.39 12.70
C VAL A 171 -9.62 1.70 13.81
N VAL A 172 -9.77 0.38 13.74
CA VAL A 172 -10.44 -0.41 14.77
C VAL A 172 -9.38 -1.13 15.60
N THR A 173 -9.46 -0.97 16.92
CA THR A 173 -8.51 -1.52 17.89
C THR A 173 -9.25 -1.98 19.15
N GLY A 174 -8.58 -2.77 20.01
CA GLY A 174 -9.16 -3.38 21.21
C GLY A 174 -8.56 -4.76 21.45
N ALA A 175 -8.85 -5.36 22.61
CA ALA A 175 -8.31 -6.66 22.99
C ALA A 175 -8.72 -7.78 22.00
N PRO A 176 -8.05 -8.95 21.99
CA PRO A 176 -8.45 -10.08 21.15
C PRO A 176 -9.90 -10.49 21.44
N ASN A 177 -10.63 -10.99 20.43
CA ASN A 177 -11.98 -11.56 20.57
C ASN A 177 -13.10 -10.63 21.09
N VAL A 178 -12.85 -9.32 21.24
CA VAL A 178 -13.87 -8.29 21.55
C VAL A 178 -14.80 -7.98 20.37
N GLY A 179 -14.82 -8.77 19.30
CA GLY A 179 -15.74 -8.55 18.17
C GLY A 179 -15.31 -7.53 17.12
N LYS A 180 -14.03 -7.10 17.07
CA LYS A 180 -13.49 -6.16 16.06
C LYS A 180 -13.84 -6.54 14.61
N SER A 181 -13.51 -7.76 14.19
CA SER A 181 -13.73 -8.19 12.80
C SER A 181 -15.22 -8.35 12.46
N ALA A 182 -16.05 -8.66 13.45
CA ALA A 182 -17.51 -8.66 13.31
C ALA A 182 -18.05 -7.23 13.12
N LEU A 183 -17.54 -6.26 13.88
CA LEU A 183 -17.86 -4.83 13.72
C LEU A 183 -17.49 -4.34 12.32
N ILE A 184 -16.27 -4.62 11.85
CA ILE A 184 -15.81 -4.24 10.51
C ILE A 184 -16.72 -4.84 9.44
N SER A 185 -17.06 -6.12 9.57
CA SER A 185 -17.95 -6.81 8.63
C SER A 185 -19.35 -6.21 8.61
N SER A 186 -19.87 -5.79 9.77
CA SER A 186 -21.23 -5.25 9.89
C SER A 186 -21.31 -3.79 9.39
N LEU A 187 -20.25 -3.00 9.56
CA LEU A 187 -20.19 -1.62 9.06
C LEU A 187 -19.87 -1.54 7.55
N SER A 188 -19.27 -2.60 7.00
CA SER A 188 -18.90 -2.65 5.58
C SER A 188 -20.10 -2.95 4.70
N THR A 189 -20.17 -2.32 3.52
CA THR A 189 -21.20 -2.61 2.51
C THR A 189 -21.01 -3.99 1.86
N GLY A 190 -19.78 -4.52 1.87
CA GLY A 190 -19.46 -5.82 1.30
C GLY A 190 -18.56 -6.65 2.22
N LYS A 191 -18.10 -7.80 1.72
CA LYS A 191 -17.16 -8.65 2.46
C LYS A 191 -15.83 -7.90 2.65
N PRO A 192 -15.33 -7.76 3.90
CA PRO A 192 -14.02 -7.16 4.13
C PRO A 192 -12.92 -7.90 3.39
N GLU A 193 -11.99 -7.15 2.81
CA GLU A 193 -10.75 -7.71 2.26
C GLU A 193 -9.87 -8.20 3.39
N VAL A 194 -9.23 -9.35 3.20
CA VAL A 194 -8.34 -9.95 4.18
C VAL A 194 -6.93 -9.89 3.62
N ALA A 195 -6.05 -9.14 4.30
CA ALA A 195 -4.69 -8.89 3.85
C ALA A 195 -3.67 -9.33 4.89
N SER A 196 -2.45 -9.64 4.44
CA SER A 196 -1.34 -9.89 5.35
C SER A 196 -0.79 -8.56 5.82
N TYR A 197 -0.80 -8.33 7.13
CA TYR A 197 -0.05 -7.24 7.73
C TYR A 197 1.29 -7.79 8.22
N PRO A 198 2.42 -7.25 7.77
CA PRO A 198 3.70 -7.61 8.33
C PRO A 198 3.70 -7.45 9.85
N PHE A 199 4.45 -8.27 10.59
CA PHE A 199 4.51 -8.26 12.07
C PHE A 199 3.37 -8.93 12.80
N THR A 200 2.30 -9.30 12.11
CA THR A 200 1.16 -9.98 12.73
C THR A 200 1.00 -11.36 12.11
N THR A 201 0.89 -12.39 12.94
CA THR A 201 0.47 -13.73 12.45
C THR A 201 -1.01 -13.74 12.09
N LYS A 202 -1.77 -12.75 12.60
CA LYS A 202 -3.17 -12.51 12.28
C LYS A 202 -3.29 -11.71 10.99
N GLN A 203 -4.37 -11.96 10.24
CA GLN A 203 -4.69 -11.23 9.03
C GLN A 203 -5.44 -9.94 9.36
N LEU A 204 -5.19 -8.89 8.58
CA LEU A 204 -5.86 -7.61 8.66
C LEU A 204 -7.21 -7.69 7.93
N HIS A 205 -8.28 -7.22 8.57
CA HIS A 205 -9.56 -7.02 7.91
C HIS A 205 -9.68 -5.57 7.46
N LEU A 206 -9.94 -5.38 6.18
CA LEU A 206 -10.09 -4.10 5.52
C LEU A 206 -11.53 -4.00 4.99
N GLY A 207 -12.36 -3.25 5.70
CA GLY A 207 -13.74 -2.96 5.36
C GLY A 207 -13.88 -1.70 4.52
N HIS A 208 -14.96 -1.62 3.75
CA HIS A 208 -15.31 -0.44 2.97
C HIS A 208 -16.81 -0.16 3.04
N PHE A 209 -17.15 1.11 3.13
CA PHE A 209 -18.51 1.59 2.87
C PHE A 209 -18.47 2.92 2.12
N GLU A 210 -19.56 3.26 1.47
CA GLU A 210 -19.69 4.51 0.73
C GLU A 210 -20.82 5.35 1.33
N HIS A 211 -20.58 6.65 1.46
CA HIS A 211 -21.59 7.62 1.85
C HIS A 211 -21.42 8.90 1.02
N ARG A 212 -22.48 9.37 0.37
CA ARG A 212 -22.47 10.56 -0.51
C ARG A 212 -21.31 10.60 -1.52
N ARG A 213 -21.01 9.45 -2.15
CA ARG A 213 -19.91 9.26 -3.11
C ARG A 213 -18.49 9.35 -2.52
N LEU A 214 -18.37 9.53 -1.22
CA LEU A 214 -17.11 9.41 -0.49
C LEU A 214 -16.97 7.98 0.03
N LYS A 215 -15.82 7.36 -0.24
CA LYS A 215 -15.50 6.02 0.25
C LYS A 215 -14.84 6.15 1.60
N TYR A 216 -15.25 5.31 2.54
CA TYR A 216 -14.67 5.18 3.86
C TYR A 216 -14.00 3.82 3.95
N GLN A 217 -12.86 3.77 4.63
CA GLN A 217 -12.09 2.56 4.85
C GLN A 217 -12.08 2.25 6.33
N ILE A 218 -12.27 0.98 6.69
CA ILE A 218 -12.23 0.52 8.07
C ILE A 218 -11.13 -0.52 8.18
N VAL A 219 -10.16 -0.30 9.06
CA VAL A 219 -8.93 -1.10 9.13
C VAL A 219 -8.81 -1.70 10.52
N ASP A 220 -8.78 -3.03 10.60
CA ASP A 220 -8.42 -3.76 11.83
C ASP A 220 -6.93 -3.57 12.14
N THR A 221 -6.52 -3.69 13.39
CA THR A 221 -5.11 -3.61 13.79
C THR A 221 -4.68 -4.81 14.67
N PRO A 222 -5.00 -6.06 14.27
CA PRO A 222 -4.80 -7.23 15.13
C PRO A 222 -3.31 -7.50 15.32
N GLY A 223 -2.87 -7.87 16.52
CA GLY A 223 -1.46 -8.07 16.85
C GLY A 223 -0.64 -6.78 16.99
N LEU A 224 -1.10 -5.69 16.39
CA LEU A 224 -0.58 -4.35 16.62
C LEU A 224 -1.22 -3.84 17.90
N LEU A 225 -2.38 -3.20 17.86
CA LEU A 225 -2.92 -2.45 18.98
C LEU A 225 -3.79 -3.28 19.95
N ASP A 226 -3.65 -4.61 19.98
CA ASP A 226 -4.50 -5.51 20.79
C ASP A 226 -3.79 -6.14 22.03
N ARG A 227 -2.53 -5.78 22.31
CA ARG A 227 -1.75 -6.31 23.46
C ARG A 227 -0.83 -5.26 24.10
N PRO A 228 -0.29 -5.45 25.32
CA PRO A 228 0.55 -4.45 25.99
C PRO A 228 1.77 -4.00 25.17
N MET A 229 2.16 -2.73 25.30
CA MET A 229 3.26 -2.14 24.52
C MET A 229 4.65 -2.69 24.87
N LYS A 230 4.86 -3.11 26.12
CA LYS A 230 6.16 -3.59 26.62
C LYS A 230 6.64 -4.89 25.96
N GLU A 231 5.75 -5.59 25.29
CA GLU A 231 6.01 -6.90 24.67
C GLU A 231 6.33 -6.79 23.17
N ARG A 232 6.44 -5.57 22.63
CA ARG A 232 6.54 -5.32 21.18
C ARG A 232 7.97 -5.06 20.73
N ASN A 233 8.29 -5.56 19.53
CA ASN A 233 9.58 -5.33 18.88
C ASN A 233 9.65 -3.92 18.26
N ASN A 234 10.86 -3.38 18.05
CA ASN A 234 11.07 -2.06 17.43
C ASN A 234 10.34 -1.89 16.09
N ILE A 235 10.27 -2.99 15.34
CA ILE A 235 9.63 -3.06 14.04
C ILE A 235 8.09 -2.93 14.17
N GLU A 236 7.48 -3.56 15.19
CA GLU A 236 6.05 -3.38 15.49
C GLU A 236 5.76 -1.94 15.93
N LEU A 237 6.66 -1.34 16.71
CA LEU A 237 6.59 0.06 17.14
C LEU A 237 6.56 1.03 15.94
N GLN A 238 7.37 0.78 14.92
CA GLN A 238 7.34 1.57 13.68
C GLN A 238 6.01 1.43 12.94
N ALA A 239 5.44 0.22 12.89
CA ALA A 239 4.13 -0.02 12.28
C ALA A 239 3.01 0.76 12.98
N ILE A 240 3.07 0.84 14.31
CA ILE A 240 2.12 1.58 15.13
C ILE A 240 2.31 3.09 14.96
N ALA A 241 3.55 3.57 14.93
CA ALA A 241 3.84 4.99 14.64
C ALA A 241 3.31 5.37 13.25
N ALA A 242 3.41 4.47 12.27
CA ALA A 242 2.82 4.67 10.96
C ALA A 242 1.27 4.72 10.99
N LEU A 243 0.63 3.97 11.88
CA LEU A 243 -0.82 4.10 12.13
C LEU A 243 -1.19 5.45 12.77
N GLU A 244 -0.30 6.15 13.46
CA GLU A 244 -0.57 7.52 13.94
C GLU A 244 -0.82 8.48 12.77
N HIS A 245 -0.15 8.25 11.64
CA HIS A 245 -0.35 9.02 10.41
C HIS A 245 -1.57 8.57 9.61
N ILE A 246 -2.16 7.42 9.94
CA ILE A 246 -3.33 6.87 9.25
C ILE A 246 -4.56 6.98 10.14
N GLY A 247 -5.63 7.49 9.53
CA GLY A 247 -6.95 7.40 10.11
C GLY A 247 -7.44 8.73 10.65
N SER A 248 -8.69 9.02 10.33
CA SER A 248 -9.40 10.21 10.77
C SER A 248 -9.95 10.01 12.19
N ILE A 249 -10.28 8.76 12.56
CA ILE A 249 -10.83 8.40 13.87
C ILE A 249 -10.41 6.97 14.27
N VAL A 250 -10.29 6.73 15.57
CA VAL A 250 -9.99 5.42 16.15
C VAL A 250 -11.21 4.90 16.90
N LEU A 251 -11.62 3.67 16.60
CA LEU A 251 -12.65 2.94 17.34
C LEU A 251 -11.97 1.97 18.30
N PHE A 252 -12.05 2.24 19.60
CA PHE A 252 -11.57 1.33 20.63
C PHE A 252 -12.72 0.44 21.10
N VAL A 253 -12.62 -0.84 20.76
CA VAL A 253 -13.64 -1.85 21.01
C VAL A 253 -13.34 -2.56 22.33
N MET A 254 -14.32 -2.56 23.22
CA MET A 254 -14.30 -3.22 24.51
C MET A 254 -15.38 -4.29 24.58
N ASP A 255 -15.17 -5.23 25.50
CA ASP A 255 -16.12 -6.25 25.87
C ASP A 255 -16.32 -6.18 27.39
N TYR A 256 -17.46 -5.60 27.82
CA TYR A 256 -17.79 -5.43 29.23
C TYR A 256 -18.07 -6.76 29.92
N THR A 257 -18.43 -7.81 29.17
CA THR A 257 -18.80 -9.10 29.77
C THR A 257 -17.60 -9.97 30.09
N GLU A 258 -16.39 -9.55 29.70
CA GLU A 258 -15.12 -10.30 29.83
C GLU A 258 -15.10 -11.67 29.10
N GLU A 259 -16.13 -12.02 28.33
CA GLU A 259 -16.25 -13.27 27.56
C GLU A 259 -15.17 -13.40 26.46
N CYS A 260 -14.54 -12.28 26.08
CA CYS A 260 -13.37 -12.28 25.22
C CYS A 260 -12.12 -12.93 25.86
N GLY A 261 -12.14 -13.19 27.17
CA GLY A 261 -11.03 -13.77 27.93
C GLY A 261 -10.00 -12.74 28.39
N THR A 262 -10.32 -11.45 28.36
CA THR A 262 -9.47 -10.35 28.86
C THR A 262 -10.28 -9.50 29.84
N SER A 263 -9.72 -9.25 31.03
CA SER A 263 -10.41 -8.50 32.08
C SER A 263 -10.63 -7.04 31.69
N ILE A 264 -11.66 -6.40 32.25
CA ILE A 264 -11.94 -4.96 32.06
C ILE A 264 -10.71 -4.13 32.44
N LYS A 265 -9.98 -4.53 33.48
CA LYS A 265 -8.75 -3.84 33.92
C LYS A 265 -7.67 -3.87 32.84
N GLU A 266 -7.44 -5.03 32.21
CA GLU A 266 -6.46 -5.16 31.13
C GLU A 266 -6.89 -4.41 29.87
N GLN A 267 -8.19 -4.44 29.53
CA GLN A 267 -8.74 -3.66 28.43
C GLN A 267 -8.56 -2.15 28.65
N ASN A 268 -8.77 -1.65 29.88
CA ASN A 268 -8.52 -0.26 30.24
C ASN A 268 -7.03 0.12 30.17
N ASN A 269 -6.13 -0.76 30.61
CA ASN A 269 -4.69 -0.52 30.45
C ASN A 269 -4.30 -0.41 28.97
N LEU A 270 -4.87 -1.26 28.11
CA LEU A 270 -4.66 -1.19 26.67
C LEU A 270 -5.21 0.11 26.08
N LEU A 271 -6.40 0.54 26.52
CA LEU A 271 -6.99 1.83 26.12
C LEU A 271 -6.07 3.00 26.48
N ASP A 272 -5.49 3.00 27.67
CA ASP A 272 -4.56 4.05 28.10
C ASP A 272 -3.27 4.05 27.28
N ASP A 273 -2.75 2.88 26.91
CA ASP A 273 -1.60 2.78 26.01
C ASP A 273 -1.94 3.31 24.60
N VAL A 274 -3.11 2.96 24.05
CA VAL A 274 -3.57 3.49 22.75
C VAL A 274 -3.76 5.00 22.79
N LYS A 275 -4.36 5.55 23.85
CA LYS A 275 -4.50 7.01 24.06
C LYS A 275 -3.16 7.73 24.11
N LYS A 276 -2.12 7.11 24.70
CA LYS A 276 -0.77 7.68 24.74
C LYS A 276 -0.07 7.68 23.39
N LEU A 277 -0.37 6.71 22.55
CA LEU A 277 0.22 6.58 21.20
C LEU A 277 -0.48 7.50 20.21
N LEU A 278 -1.81 7.49 20.20
CA LEU A 278 -2.63 8.20 19.24
C LEU A 278 -3.18 9.51 19.83
N LYS A 279 -2.31 10.30 20.48
CA LYS A 279 -2.71 11.53 21.20
C LYS A 279 -3.41 12.57 20.33
N GLN A 280 -3.09 12.58 19.04
CA GLN A 280 -3.65 13.52 18.08
C GLN A 280 -4.96 13.04 17.45
N LYS A 281 -5.37 11.79 17.74
CA LYS A 281 -6.56 11.18 17.14
C LYS A 281 -7.70 11.13 18.15
N GLU A 282 -8.90 11.40 17.67
CA GLU A 282 -10.12 11.15 18.45
C GLU A 282 -10.32 9.64 18.59
N ILE A 283 -10.54 9.19 19.84
CA ILE A 283 -10.79 7.78 20.16
C ILE A 283 -12.24 7.67 20.64
N LEU A 284 -13.05 6.93 19.88
CA LEU A 284 -14.41 6.56 20.25
C LEU A 284 -14.39 5.19 20.94
N ILE A 285 -14.87 5.14 22.18
CA ILE A 285 -14.93 3.90 22.96
C ILE A 285 -16.30 3.25 22.72
N ILE A 286 -16.27 1.98 22.32
CA ILE A 286 -17.45 1.19 21.98
C ILE A 286 -17.40 -0.13 22.73
N GLU A 287 -18.45 -0.45 23.47
CA GLU A 287 -18.66 -1.75 24.11
C GLU A 287 -19.52 -2.63 23.21
N THR A 288 -18.98 -3.78 22.83
CA THR A 288 -19.68 -4.79 22.02
C THR A 288 -20.36 -5.82 22.90
N LYS A 289 -21.03 -6.80 22.26
CA LYS A 289 -21.76 -7.90 22.92
C LYS A 289 -22.81 -7.39 23.90
N ALA A 290 -23.39 -6.23 23.60
CA ALA A 290 -24.44 -5.65 24.44
C ALA A 290 -25.68 -6.56 24.54
N ASP A 291 -25.83 -7.55 23.66
CA ASP A 291 -26.84 -8.62 23.78
C ASP A 291 -26.67 -9.52 25.00
N LEU A 292 -25.51 -9.49 25.67
CA LEU A 292 -25.23 -10.22 26.90
C LEU A 292 -25.37 -9.34 28.16
N VAL A 293 -25.55 -8.03 27.99
CA VAL A 293 -25.70 -7.07 29.09
C VAL A 293 -27.19 -6.87 29.38
N GLU A 294 -27.55 -6.77 30.66
CA GLU A 294 -28.93 -6.51 31.05
C GLU A 294 -29.32 -5.06 30.70
N ILE A 295 -30.18 -4.92 29.69
CA ILE A 295 -30.70 -3.64 29.18
C ILE A 295 -32.22 -3.65 29.34
N ASP A 296 -32.82 -2.53 29.73
CA ASP A 296 -34.27 -2.41 29.79
C ASP A 296 -34.87 -2.60 28.38
N GLU A 297 -35.76 -3.58 28.22
CA GLU A 297 -36.39 -3.87 26.93
C GLU A 297 -37.12 -2.66 26.34
N LYS A 298 -37.71 -1.80 27.18
CA LYS A 298 -38.37 -0.57 26.71
C LYS A 298 -37.36 0.39 26.11
N GLU A 299 -36.25 0.62 26.81
CA GLU A 299 -35.15 1.47 26.37
C GLU A 299 -34.55 0.94 25.05
N LEU A 300 -34.33 -0.38 24.96
CA LEU A 300 -33.79 -1.03 23.77
C LEU A 300 -34.73 -0.91 22.57
N ASN A 301 -36.03 -1.15 22.75
CA ASN A 301 -37.01 -1.05 21.69
C ASN A 301 -37.19 0.39 21.21
N GLU A 302 -37.21 1.35 22.14
CA GLU A 302 -37.24 2.77 21.80
C GLU A 302 -35.97 3.16 21.00
N PHE A 303 -34.79 2.71 21.45
CA PHE A 303 -33.53 2.95 20.74
C PHE A 303 -33.53 2.36 19.32
N LYS A 304 -33.92 1.09 19.15
CA LYS A 304 -34.02 0.44 17.83
C LYS A 304 -34.99 1.17 16.90
N SER A 305 -36.10 1.69 17.45
CA SER A 305 -37.07 2.47 16.67
C SER A 305 -36.50 3.81 16.21
N VAL A 306 -35.66 4.46 17.03
CA VAL A 306 -34.96 5.70 16.64
C VAL A 306 -33.91 5.39 15.58
N GLU A 307 -33.11 4.33 15.78
CA GLU A 307 -32.01 3.96 14.88
C GLU A 307 -32.49 3.62 13.47
N THR A 308 -33.61 2.91 13.34
CA THR A 308 -34.22 2.57 12.04
C THR A 308 -34.78 3.79 11.30
N ASN A 309 -35.10 4.86 12.02
CA ASN A 309 -35.65 6.10 11.45
C ASN A 309 -34.60 7.22 11.34
N ILE A 310 -33.31 6.94 11.53
CA ILE A 310 -32.29 7.98 11.37
C ILE A 310 -32.24 8.40 9.90
N ASP A 311 -32.63 9.64 9.64
CA ASP A 311 -32.42 10.26 8.34
C ASP A 311 -30.95 10.69 8.21
N PHE A 312 -30.24 10.03 7.30
CA PHE A 312 -28.84 10.32 6.96
C PHE A 312 -28.62 11.72 6.38
N GLU A 313 -29.68 12.44 5.97
CA GLU A 313 -29.54 13.71 5.29
C GLU A 313 -29.55 14.94 6.21
N GLU A 314 -30.25 14.89 7.35
CA GLU A 314 -30.56 16.06 8.18
C GLU A 314 -30.16 15.94 9.66
N THR A 315 -29.68 14.79 10.14
CA THR A 315 -29.32 14.64 11.55
C THR A 315 -27.97 15.27 11.89
N ASP A 316 -28.03 16.42 12.58
CA ASP A 316 -26.89 16.98 13.31
C ASP A 316 -26.34 15.97 14.33
N ILE A 317 -25.02 16.00 14.55
CA ILE A 317 -24.33 15.08 15.50
C ILE A 317 -24.99 15.04 16.88
N SER A 318 -25.55 16.18 17.33
CA SER A 318 -26.20 16.32 18.62
C SER A 318 -27.47 15.49 18.76
N ASN A 319 -28.08 15.07 17.65
CA ASN A 319 -29.33 14.34 17.63
C ASN A 319 -29.13 12.81 17.54
N ILE A 320 -27.88 12.36 17.39
CA ILE A 320 -27.55 10.94 17.39
C ILE A 320 -27.68 10.41 18.82
N LYS A 321 -28.69 9.57 19.04
CA LYS A 321 -28.82 8.84 20.30
C LYS A 321 -27.89 7.64 20.30
N PHE A 322 -27.36 7.31 21.46
CA PHE A 322 -26.59 6.09 21.69
C PHE A 322 -27.18 5.35 22.87
N LEU A 323 -27.24 4.03 22.77
CA LEU A 323 -27.40 3.19 23.94
C LEU A 323 -26.10 3.23 24.75
N ARG A 324 -26.18 3.49 26.06
CA ARG A 324 -25.00 3.62 26.93
C ARG A 324 -25.03 2.64 28.07
N ASN A 325 -23.87 2.09 28.41
CA ASN A 325 -23.72 1.27 29.59
C ASN A 325 -23.94 2.15 30.83
N LYS A 326 -24.78 1.73 31.77
CA LYS A 326 -25.11 2.50 32.97
C LYS A 326 -23.90 2.72 33.87
N GLU A 327 -22.97 1.76 33.90
CA GLU A 327 -21.80 1.77 34.78
C GLU A 327 -20.63 2.54 34.17
N THR A 328 -20.34 2.33 32.88
CA THR A 328 -19.17 2.95 32.22
C THR A 328 -19.50 4.19 31.39
N GLN A 329 -20.79 4.43 31.08
CA GLN A 329 -21.28 5.47 30.17
C GLN A 329 -20.78 5.34 28.71
N ASN A 330 -20.08 4.25 28.37
CA ASN A 330 -19.61 3.96 27.02
C ASN A 330 -20.77 3.58 26.09
N ILE A 331 -20.57 3.76 24.78
CA ILE A 331 -21.57 3.41 23.76
C ILE A 331 -21.64 1.89 23.64
N MET A 332 -22.84 1.32 23.75
CA MET A 332 -23.09 -0.11 23.64
C MET A 332 -23.63 -0.48 22.27
N ILE A 333 -23.12 -1.57 21.69
CA ILE A 333 -23.60 -2.13 20.43
C ILE A 333 -23.68 -3.66 20.48
N SER A 334 -24.51 -4.22 19.59
CA SER A 334 -24.46 -5.64 19.27
C SER A 334 -24.42 -5.82 17.75
N THR A 335 -23.34 -6.44 17.29
CA THR A 335 -23.20 -6.91 15.90
C THR A 335 -24.03 -8.16 15.64
N LYS A 336 -24.41 -8.91 16.68
CA LYS A 336 -25.24 -10.11 16.56
C LYS A 336 -26.72 -9.75 16.41
N GLU A 337 -27.19 -8.81 17.22
CA GLU A 337 -28.59 -8.33 17.22
C GLU A 337 -28.80 -7.08 16.34
N ASN A 338 -27.76 -6.63 15.62
CA ASN A 338 -27.77 -5.50 14.69
C ASN A 338 -28.36 -4.19 15.27
N PHE A 339 -27.86 -3.75 16.42
CA PHE A 339 -28.21 -2.43 16.97
C PHE A 339 -26.96 -1.62 17.37
N GLY A 340 -27.07 -0.30 17.28
CA GLY A 340 -26.04 0.69 17.55
C GLY A 340 -25.05 0.88 16.39
N LEU A 341 -25.14 0.08 15.33
CA LEU A 341 -24.24 0.10 14.19
C LEU A 341 -24.43 1.34 13.30
N GLU A 342 -25.68 1.67 12.98
CA GLU A 342 -25.97 2.84 12.14
C GLU A 342 -25.63 4.11 12.91
N SER A 343 -26.03 4.19 14.19
CA SER A 343 -25.72 5.33 15.06
C SER A 343 -24.21 5.64 15.09
N ILE A 344 -23.36 4.61 15.22
CA ILE A 344 -21.90 4.74 15.14
C ILE A 344 -21.45 5.20 13.75
N LYS A 345 -21.98 4.60 12.69
CA LYS A 345 -21.61 4.94 11.32
C LYS A 345 -21.91 6.41 11.00
N HIS A 346 -23.08 6.92 11.40
CA HIS A 346 -23.45 8.33 11.28
C HIS A 346 -22.52 9.25 12.06
N TYR A 347 -22.20 8.88 13.32
CA TYR A 347 -21.29 9.66 14.15
C TYR A 347 -19.92 9.80 13.49
N ILE A 348 -19.37 8.69 13.00
CA ILE A 348 -18.08 8.65 12.31
C ILE A 348 -18.11 9.56 11.08
N ILE A 349 -19.13 9.44 10.22
CA ILE A 349 -19.28 10.24 8.99
C ILE A 349 -19.29 11.73 9.34
N ASN A 350 -20.14 12.14 10.28
CA ASN A 350 -20.28 13.54 10.66
C ASN A 350 -19.02 14.09 11.34
N LYS A 351 -18.35 13.27 12.16
CA LYS A 351 -17.09 13.68 12.81
C LYS A 351 -15.96 13.90 11.83
N ILE A 352 -15.80 12.97 10.89
CA ILE A 352 -14.81 13.10 9.82
C ILE A 352 -15.07 14.36 9.02
N LYS A 353 -16.34 14.61 8.64
CA LYS A 353 -16.75 15.83 7.93
C LYS A 353 -16.43 17.11 8.71
N GLN A 354 -16.60 17.12 10.04
CA GLN A 354 -16.23 18.27 10.89
C GLN A 354 -14.71 18.47 10.95
N SER A 355 -13.92 17.39 11.00
CA SER A 355 -12.46 17.46 11.00
C SER A 355 -11.86 17.89 9.66
N GLU A 356 -12.56 17.61 8.55
CA GLU A 356 -12.16 17.98 7.18
C GLU A 356 -12.54 19.42 6.79
N ASN A 357 -13.20 20.20 7.66
CA ASN A 357 -13.44 21.63 7.44
C ASN A 357 -12.16 22.47 7.58
N SER A 358 -11.08 22.09 6.90
CA SER A 358 -10.21 23.06 6.24
C SER A 358 -10.98 23.58 5.02
N ASN A 359 -10.99 24.90 4.85
CA ASN A 359 -11.83 25.58 3.88
C ASN A 359 -11.64 24.95 2.47
N PRO A 360 -12.67 24.36 1.83
CA PRO A 360 -12.52 23.76 0.50
C PRO A 360 -12.15 24.77 -0.61
N LEU A 361 -12.15 26.07 -0.27
CA LEU A 361 -11.66 27.19 -1.10
C LEU A 361 -10.22 27.61 -0.78
N GLU A 362 -9.61 27.10 0.31
CA GLU A 362 -8.18 27.30 0.57
C GLU A 362 -7.38 26.40 -0.36
N LEU A 363 -6.78 27.04 -1.34
CA LEU A 363 -5.82 26.43 -2.22
C LEU A 363 -4.58 26.03 -1.40
N PRO A 364 -3.95 24.86 -1.67
CA PRO A 364 -2.69 24.48 -1.04
C PRO A 364 -1.63 25.58 -1.22
N ASP A 365 -0.72 25.73 -0.26
CA ASP A 365 0.39 26.69 -0.37
C ASP A 365 1.14 26.50 -1.70
N GLY A 366 1.18 27.57 -2.51
CA GLY A 366 1.81 27.57 -3.84
C GLY A 366 0.85 27.38 -5.02
N TRP A 367 -0.45 27.16 -4.79
CA TRP A 367 -1.49 27.13 -5.84
C TRP A 367 -2.05 28.53 -6.17
N TYR A 368 -1.22 29.57 -6.15
CA TYR A 368 -1.63 30.89 -6.64
C TYR A 368 -1.54 30.88 -8.17
N ARG A 369 -2.68 31.02 -8.87
CA ARG A 369 -2.65 31.51 -10.24
C ARG A 369 -2.28 32.98 -10.17
N SER A 370 -1.06 33.32 -10.56
CA SER A 370 -0.77 34.68 -10.96
C SER A 370 -1.58 34.93 -12.23
N ASP A 371 -2.71 35.61 -12.11
CA ASP A 371 -3.33 36.22 -13.28
C ASP A 371 -2.28 37.13 -13.90
N ILE A 372 -1.82 36.77 -15.10
CA ILE A 372 -0.99 37.64 -15.92
C ILE A 372 -1.93 38.77 -16.37
N ASN A 373 -2.04 39.80 -15.55
CA ASN A 373 -2.68 41.04 -15.93
C ASN A 373 -1.72 41.81 -16.85
N ASN A 374 -2.08 41.82 -18.14
CA ASN A 374 -1.73 42.73 -19.24
C ASN A 374 -0.27 43.16 -19.41
#